data_AF-K1SJ01-F1
#
_entry.id   AF-K1SJ01-F1
#
_cell.length_a   1.000
_cell.length_b   1.000
_cell.length_c   1.000
_cell.angle_alpha   90.00
_cell.angle_beta   90.00
_cell.angle_gamma   90.00
#
_symmetry.space_group_name_H-M   'P 1'
#
loop_
_entity.id
_entity.type
_entity.pdbx_description
1 polymer ?
#
loop_
_entity_poly.entity_id
_entity_poly.type
_entity_poly.pdbx_seq_one_letter_code
_entity_poly.pdbx_strand_id
1 'polypeptide(L)'
;MAEAEKTRYSDAELEEFKQLILKKLETARADYELLRATITHTASNDTEDTSPTFKVLEEGATTLSKEESGRLAAHQMKFIRNLEMAL
;
A
#
# COMPACT_ATOMS: atom_id res chain seq x y z
N MET A 1 18.96 4.73 -43.51
CA MET A 1 19.92 3.69 -43.10
C MET A 1 19.53 3.26 -41.68
N ALA A 2 19.28 1.97 -41.51
CA ALA A 2 18.87 1.19 -40.34
C ALA A 2 18.61 1.89 -38.98
N GLU A 3 17.35 1.86 -38.54
CA GLU A 3 16.92 2.02 -37.15
C GLU A 3 17.49 0.88 -36.29
N ALA A 4 18.50 1.18 -35.47
CA ALA A 4 18.97 0.30 -34.42
C ALA A 4 18.12 0.49 -33.16
N GLU A 5 16.83 0.15 -33.22
CA GLU A 5 15.93 0.29 -32.06
C GLU A 5 15.50 -1.08 -31.53
N LYS A 6 16.46 -1.82 -30.97
CA LYS A 6 16.21 -2.92 -30.02
C LYS A 6 17.35 -3.00 -29.03
N THR A 7 17.40 -2.08 -28.08
CA THR A 7 18.13 -2.29 -26.82
C THR A 7 17.37 -3.33 -26.01
N ARG A 8 17.57 -4.62 -26.36
CA ARG A 8 17.24 -5.72 -25.47
C ARG A 8 18.10 -5.51 -24.23
N TYR A 9 17.48 -5.27 -23.08
CA TYR A 9 18.18 -5.23 -21.80
C TYR A 9 19.01 -6.51 -21.65
N SER A 10 20.23 -6.38 -21.13
CA SER A 10 21.09 -7.52 -20.85
C SER A 10 20.48 -8.38 -19.74
N ASP A 11 20.83 -9.67 -19.69
CA ASP A 11 20.34 -10.57 -18.64
C ASP A 11 20.70 -10.06 -17.23
N ALA A 12 21.82 -9.35 -17.09
CA ALA A 12 22.24 -8.72 -15.83
C ALA A 12 21.31 -7.55 -15.42
N GLU A 13 20.91 -6.70 -16.37
CA GLU A 13 19.96 -5.60 -16.10
C GLU A 13 18.55 -6.13 -15.78
N LEU A 14 18.13 -7.21 -16.44
CA LEU A 14 16.85 -7.86 -16.15
C LEU A 14 16.85 -8.51 -14.76
N GLU A 15 17.94 -9.16 -14.36
CA GLU A 15 18.10 -9.74 -13.02
C GLU A 15 18.08 -8.64 -11.95
N GLU A 16 18.79 -7.52 -12.16
CA GLU A 16 18.76 -6.37 -11.25
C GLU A 16 17.35 -5.80 -11.12
N PHE A 17 16.65 -5.59 -12.24
CA PHE A 17 15.29 -5.09 -12.24
C PHE A 17 14.33 -6.03 -11.50
N LYS A 18 14.48 -7.35 -11.69
CA LYS A 18 13.72 -8.37 -10.96
C LYS A 18 13.96 -8.31 -9.45
N GLN A 19 15.22 -8.20 -9.01
CA GLN A 19 15.54 -8.02 -7.59
C GLN A 19 14.92 -6.73 -7.03
N LEU A 20 14.92 -5.66 -7.82
CA LEU A 20 14.29 -4.39 -7.46
C LEU A 20 12.76 -4.54 -7.28
N ILE A 21 12.11 -5.27 -8.19
CA ILE A 21 10.67 -5.59 -8.12
C ILE A 21 10.38 -6.40 -6.86
N LEU A 22 11.15 -7.46 -6.59
CA LEU A 22 10.95 -8.32 -5.42
C LEU A 22 11.08 -7.53 -4.12
N LYS A 23 12.10 -6.68 -4.00
CA LYS A 23 12.27 -5.81 -2.84
C LYS A 23 11.10 -4.84 -2.67
N LYS A 24 10.63 -4.22 -3.76
CA LYS A 24 9.46 -3.33 -3.73
C LYS A 24 8.18 -4.08 -3.36
N LEU A 25 8.03 -5.31 -3.82
CA LEU A 25 6.87 -6.15 -3.54
C LEU A 25 6.81 -6.54 -2.05
N GLU A 26 7.96 -6.86 -1.44
CA GLU A 26 8.05 -7.13 0.00
C GLU A 26 7.65 -5.90 0.82
N THR A 27 8.25 -4.74 0.55
CA THR A 27 7.86 -3.48 1.21
C THR A 27 6.39 -3.17 0.99
N ALA A 28 5.90 -3.35 -0.23
CA ALA A 28 4.53 -3.01 -0.57
C ALA A 28 3.50 -3.89 0.17
N ARG A 29 3.81 -5.17 0.38
CA ARG A 29 2.99 -6.09 1.18
C ARG A 29 3.00 -5.72 2.66
N ALA A 30 4.16 -5.34 3.21
CA ALA A 30 4.25 -4.87 4.59
C ALA A 30 3.41 -3.60 4.82
N ASP A 31 3.49 -2.64 3.90
CA ASP A 31 2.67 -1.41 3.96
C ASP A 31 1.17 -1.71 3.86
N TYR A 32 0.77 -2.64 2.99
CA TYR A 32 -0.62 -3.06 2.88
C TYR A 32 -1.15 -3.67 4.18
N GLU A 33 -0.38 -4.55 4.81
CA GLU A 33 -0.76 -5.15 6.10
C GLU A 33 -0.85 -4.09 7.21
N LEU A 34 0.05 -3.10 7.23
CA LEU A 34 -0.03 -1.98 8.15
C LEU A 34 -1.31 -1.16 7.95
N LEU A 35 -1.65 -0.83 6.70
CA LEU A 35 -2.88 -0.10 6.38
C LEU A 35 -4.12 -0.91 6.78
N ARG A 36 -4.12 -2.23 6.53
CA ARG A 36 -5.21 -3.12 6.95
C ARG A 36 -5.32 -3.18 8.47
N ALA A 37 -4.20 -3.25 9.17
CA ALA A 37 -4.16 -3.20 10.63
C ALA A 37 -4.73 -1.88 11.14
N THR A 38 -4.33 -0.72 10.62
CA THR A 38 -4.87 0.59 11.01
C THR A 38 -6.39 0.67 10.84
N ILE A 39 -6.93 0.18 9.72
CA ILE A 39 -8.38 0.14 9.47
C ILE A 39 -9.11 -0.77 10.48
N THR A 40 -8.51 -1.92 10.81
CA THR A 40 -9.11 -2.92 11.72
C THR A 40 -8.96 -2.53 13.19
N HIS A 41 -7.84 -1.91 13.57
CA HIS A 41 -7.52 -1.52 14.94
C HIS A 41 -8.29 -0.25 15.35
N THR A 42 -8.53 0.69 14.43
CA THR A 42 -9.48 1.80 14.67
C THR A 42 -10.95 1.35 14.71
N ALA A 43 -11.27 0.12 14.30
CA ALA A 43 -12.59 -0.48 14.55
C ALA A 43 -12.69 -1.10 15.96
N SER A 44 -11.55 -1.42 16.57
CA SER A 44 -11.43 -1.92 17.94
C SER A 44 -11.22 -0.73 18.87
N ASN A 45 -12.21 0.16 18.95
CA ASN A 45 -12.25 1.15 20.02
C ASN A 45 -12.49 0.42 21.34
N ASP A 46 -11.37 0.22 22.04
CA ASP A 46 -11.28 -0.32 23.38
C ASP A 46 -12.18 0.50 24.33
N THR A 47 -12.86 -0.21 25.21
CA THR A 47 -14.08 0.19 25.93
C THR A 47 -13.88 1.15 27.11
N GLU A 48 -12.93 2.08 27.08
CA GLU A 48 -12.65 2.95 28.24
C GLU A 48 -12.25 4.37 27.81
N ASP A 49 -13.19 5.32 27.70
CA ASP A 49 -13.18 6.55 28.51
C ASP A 49 -14.40 7.46 28.22
N THR A 50 -14.89 8.08 29.28
CA THR A 50 -16.22 8.68 29.42
C THR A 50 -16.21 10.19 29.21
N SER A 51 -16.71 10.70 28.07
CA SER A 51 -17.17 12.11 27.95
C SER A 51 -17.99 12.37 26.67
N PRO A 52 -19.27 12.80 26.74
CA PRO A 52 -20.15 12.95 25.58
C PRO A 52 -19.79 14.12 24.64
N THR A 53 -18.95 15.07 25.08
CA THR A 53 -18.65 16.30 24.32
C THR A 53 -17.48 16.15 23.34
N PHE A 54 -16.59 15.18 23.55
CA PHE A 54 -15.42 14.93 22.68
C PHE A 54 -15.67 13.85 21.62
N LYS A 55 -16.66 12.98 21.86
CA LYS A 55 -16.95 11.80 21.05
C LYS A 55 -17.38 12.10 19.62
N VAL A 56 -18.20 13.14 19.41
CA VAL A 56 -18.75 13.49 18.09
C VAL A 56 -17.67 13.99 17.12
N LEU A 57 -16.65 14.70 17.62
CA LEU A 57 -15.55 15.21 16.80
C LEU A 57 -14.54 14.10 16.46
N GLU A 58 -14.30 13.19 17.41
CA GLU A 58 -13.39 12.05 17.27
C GLU A 58 -13.95 10.98 16.32
N GLU A 59 -15.27 10.76 16.34
CA GLU A 59 -15.98 9.87 15.39
C GLU A 59 -15.87 10.38 13.94
N GLY A 60 -15.87 11.70 13.72
CA GLY A 60 -15.64 12.30 12.39
C GLY A 60 -14.20 12.14 11.89
N ALA A 61 -13.21 12.40 12.75
CA ALA A 61 -11.80 12.28 12.42
C ALA A 61 -11.39 10.81 12.16
N THR A 62 -11.90 9.88 12.96
CA THR A 62 -11.66 8.44 12.78
C THR A 62 -12.32 7.89 11.52
N THR A 63 -13.50 8.39 11.14
CA THR A 63 -14.15 8.02 9.87
C THR A 63 -13.34 8.48 8.66
N LEU A 64 -12.87 9.73 8.66
CA LEU A 64 -12.04 10.27 7.57
C LEU A 64 -10.72 9.50 7.43
N SER A 65 -10.04 9.20 8.55
CA SER A 65 -8.79 8.45 8.56
C SER A 65 -8.95 7.01 8.03
N LYS A 66 -10.10 6.37 8.32
CA LYS A 66 -10.44 5.04 7.77
C LYS A 66 -10.67 5.08 6.27
N GLU A 67 -11.41 6.07 5.77
CA GLU A 67 -11.65 6.22 4.33
C GLU A 67 -10.34 6.48 3.57
N GLU A 68 -9.47 7.33 4.10
CA GLU A 68 -8.16 7.60 3.51
C GLU A 68 -7.27 6.36 3.52
N SER A 69 -7.19 5.66 4.65
CA SER A 69 -6.44 4.40 4.77
C SER A 69 -6.98 3.31 3.85
N GLY A 70 -8.30 3.22 3.67
CA GLY A 70 -8.95 2.29 2.75
C GLY A 70 -8.62 2.58 1.28
N ARG A 71 -8.62 3.86 0.88
CA ARG A 71 -8.19 4.28 -0.46
C ARG A 71 -6.72 3.97 -0.70
N LEU A 72 -5.87 4.22 0.30
CA LEU A 72 -4.44 3.94 0.21
C LEU A 72 -4.18 2.43 0.11
N ALA A 73 -4.89 1.60 0.89
CA ALA A 73 -4.79 0.15 0.81
C ALA A 73 -5.23 -0.39 -0.57
N ALA A 74 -6.30 0.16 -1.15
CA ALA A 74 -6.73 -0.21 -2.50
C ALA A 74 -5.70 0.17 -3.57
N HIS A 75 -5.03 1.32 -3.42
CA HIS A 75 -3.92 1.72 -4.29
C HIS A 75 -2.73 0.77 -4.13
N GLN A 76 -2.38 0.41 -2.89
CA GLN A 76 -1.30 -0.50 -2.59
C GLN A 76 -1.53 -1.90 -3.17
N MET A 77 -2.78 -2.39 -3.11
CA MET A 77 -3.17 -3.66 -3.73
C MET A 77 -2.98 -3.65 -5.25
N LYS A 78 -3.34 -2.54 -5.93
CA LYS A 78 -3.09 -2.37 -7.37
C LYS A 78 -1.59 -2.33 -7.67
N PHE A 79 -0.82 -1.65 -6.83
CA PHE A 79 0.63 -1.58 -6.98
C PHE A 79 1.29 -2.96 -6.86
N ILE A 80 0.91 -3.76 -5.85
CA ILE A 80 1.37 -5.15 -5.68
C ILE A 80 1.03 -5.98 -6.93
N ARG A 81 -0.21 -5.89 -7.43
CA ARG A 81 -0.63 -6.63 -8.63
C ARG A 81 0.17 -6.24 -9.87
N ASN A 82 0.47 -4.96 -10.04
CA ASN A 82 1.30 -4.49 -11.14
C ASN A 82 2.74 -5.01 -11.04
N LEU A 83 3.30 -5.08 -9.83
CA LEU A 83 4.62 -5.67 -9.60
C LEU A 83 4.64 -7.18 -9.87
N GLU A 84 3.58 -7.89 -9.47
CA GLU A 84 3.42 -9.33 -9.76
C GLU A 84 3.27 -9.62 -11.25
N MET A 85 2.64 -8.71 -12.01
CA MET A 85 2.54 -8.82 -13.47
C MET A 85 3.82 -8.45 -14.21
N ALA A 86 4.72 -7.70 -13.57
CA ALA A 86 6.01 -7.28 -14.14
C ALA A 86 7.12 -8.32 -13.94
N LEU A 87 6.84 -9.39 -13.19
CA LEU A 87 7.71 -10.53 -12.90
C LEU A 87 7.47 -11.68 -13.88
#